data_AF-A0A0C3DNW7-F1
#
_entry.id   AF-A0A0C3DNW7-F1
#
_cell.length_a   1.000
_cell.length_b   1.000
_cell.length_c   1.000
_cell.angle_alpha   90.00
_cell.angle_beta   90.00
_cell.angle_gamma   90.00
#
_symmetry.space_group_name_H-M   'P 1'
#
loop_
_entity.id
_entity.type
_entity.pdbx_description
1 polymer ?
#
loop_
_entity_poly.entity_id
_entity_poly.type
_entity_poly.pdbx_seq_one_letter_code
_entity_poly.pdbx_strand_id
1 'polypeptide(L)'
;QWTSLCSSLGIEGFYIAVRGGVEDLSTPKIFFSPKGDKFVHSVLDLEPHHLALKFESFVVSGLGDVLHDNSVNKTVGMNYSNYEHKIVESHGVELIGWPSDLLPIRNPGQLGGRDQVQKLLVALTTNICHWKKLSEEDRQRRIVLNTERHARGENVYKQRKKQTLQGTEKSTATITSDDD
;
A
#
# COMPACT_ATOMS: atom_id res chain seq x y z
N GLN A 1 19.38 -11.74 -24.15
CA GLN A 1 18.37 -11.11 -25.03
C GLN A 1 17.59 -10.00 -24.31
N TRP A 2 17.02 -10.24 -23.12
CA TRP A 2 16.18 -9.26 -22.43
C TRP A 2 16.91 -7.97 -21.98
N THR A 3 18.16 -8.04 -21.48
CA THR A 3 18.97 -6.85 -21.12
C THR A 3 19.23 -5.93 -22.32
N SER A 4 19.41 -6.52 -23.51
CA SER A 4 19.58 -5.77 -24.76
C SER A 4 18.28 -5.11 -25.22
N LEU A 5 17.14 -5.75 -24.94
CA LEU A 5 15.80 -5.22 -25.21
C LEU A 5 15.45 -4.03 -24.29
N CYS A 6 15.76 -4.14 -23.00
CA CYS A 6 15.61 -3.04 -22.03
C CYS A 6 16.38 -1.79 -22.48
N SER A 7 17.61 -1.98 -22.94
CA SER A 7 18.50 -0.89 -23.37
C SER A 7 18.06 -0.25 -24.69
N SER A 8 17.55 -1.04 -25.66
CA SER A 8 17.12 -0.51 -26.96
C SER A 8 15.73 0.12 -26.96
N LEU A 9 14.86 -0.27 -26.01
CA LEU A 9 13.48 0.22 -25.91
C LEU A 9 13.25 1.19 -24.74
N GLY A 10 14.25 1.44 -23.90
CA GLY A 10 14.11 2.28 -22.71
C GLY A 10 13.19 1.69 -21.64
N ILE A 11 13.00 0.37 -21.65
CA ILE A 11 12.11 -0.36 -20.74
C ILE A 11 12.90 -0.87 -19.53
N GLU A 12 12.35 -0.68 -18.35
CA GLU A 12 12.90 -1.16 -17.08
C GLU A 12 11.88 -2.08 -16.43
N GLY A 13 12.35 -3.14 -15.81
CA GLY A 13 11.47 -4.09 -15.13
C GLY A 13 12.21 -5.29 -14.58
N PHE A 14 11.44 -6.28 -14.18
CA PHE A 14 11.93 -7.58 -13.77
C PHE A 14 10.92 -8.65 -14.14
N TYR A 15 11.37 -9.89 -14.28
CA TYR A 15 10.48 -11.03 -14.39
C TYR A 15 11.02 -12.16 -13.52
N ILE A 16 10.08 -12.88 -12.92
CA ILE A 16 10.35 -14.04 -12.10
C ILE A 16 9.47 -15.15 -12.65
N ALA A 17 10.08 -16.25 -13.06
CA ALA A 17 9.39 -17.47 -13.40
C ALA A 17 9.82 -18.54 -12.42
N VAL A 18 8.84 -19.12 -11.73
CA VAL A 18 9.01 -20.19 -10.73
C VAL A 18 8.31 -21.44 -11.24
N ARG A 19 8.64 -22.58 -10.65
CA ARG A 19 7.93 -23.83 -10.94
C ARG A 19 6.48 -23.78 -10.45
N GLY A 20 5.61 -24.56 -11.10
CA GLY A 20 4.17 -24.57 -10.83
C GLY A 20 3.75 -25.62 -9.81
N GLY A 21 4.44 -26.76 -9.78
CA GLY A 21 4.16 -27.87 -8.86
C GLY A 21 5.34 -28.24 -7.97
N VAL A 22 5.06 -29.00 -6.91
CA VAL A 22 6.07 -29.52 -5.97
C VAL A 22 7.06 -30.47 -6.68
N GLU A 23 6.57 -31.23 -7.65
CA GLU A 23 7.34 -32.23 -8.40
C GLU A 23 8.16 -31.65 -9.56
N ASP A 24 7.94 -30.38 -9.90
CA ASP A 24 8.72 -29.71 -10.92
C ASP A 24 10.12 -29.39 -10.38
N LEU A 25 11.15 -29.71 -11.16
CA LEU A 25 12.57 -29.52 -10.78
C LEU A 25 13.21 -28.28 -11.41
N SER A 26 12.43 -27.40 -12.01
CA SER A 26 12.96 -26.19 -12.65
C SER A 26 13.39 -25.16 -11.62
N THR A 27 14.63 -24.69 -11.72
CA THR A 27 15.11 -23.57 -10.89
C THR A 27 14.42 -22.26 -11.29
N PRO A 28 14.16 -21.35 -10.34
CA PRO A 28 13.59 -20.05 -10.65
C PRO A 28 14.44 -19.26 -11.65
N LYS A 29 13.80 -18.74 -12.69
CA LYS A 29 14.42 -17.79 -13.62
C LYS A 29 14.12 -16.39 -13.14
N ILE A 30 15.17 -15.70 -12.73
CA ILE A 30 15.07 -14.38 -12.13
C ILE A 30 15.86 -13.42 -13.02
N PHE A 31 15.22 -12.32 -13.40
CA PHE A 31 15.89 -11.22 -14.07
C PHE A 31 15.44 -9.90 -13.49
N PHE A 32 16.40 -8.99 -13.26
CA PHE A 32 16.15 -7.61 -12.87
C PHE A 32 16.96 -6.65 -13.74
N SER A 33 16.30 -5.59 -14.21
CA SER A 33 16.99 -4.37 -14.66
C SER A 33 17.55 -3.62 -13.45
N PRO A 34 18.55 -2.71 -13.61
CA PRO A 34 19.09 -1.95 -12.49
C PRO A 34 18.05 -1.16 -11.69
N LYS A 35 16.99 -0.63 -12.35
CA LYS A 35 15.91 0.06 -11.62
C LYS A 35 14.91 -0.90 -11.00
N GLY A 36 14.64 -2.02 -11.66
CA GLY A 36 13.79 -3.08 -11.08
C GLY A 36 14.41 -3.66 -9.81
N ASP A 37 15.71 -3.90 -9.81
CA ASP A 37 16.49 -4.36 -8.67
C ASP A 37 16.40 -3.38 -7.48
N LYS A 38 16.72 -2.10 -7.74
CA LYS A 38 16.56 -1.02 -6.76
C LYS A 38 15.14 -0.90 -6.23
N PHE A 39 14.13 -1.10 -7.06
CA PHE A 39 12.74 -1.07 -6.61
C PHE A 39 12.46 -2.19 -5.59
N VAL A 40 12.92 -3.41 -5.84
CA VAL A 40 12.69 -4.54 -4.92
C VAL A 40 13.42 -4.31 -3.59
N HIS A 41 14.68 -3.87 -3.61
CA HIS A 41 15.39 -3.54 -2.38
C HIS A 41 14.80 -2.35 -1.64
N SER A 42 14.59 -1.22 -2.32
CA SER A 42 14.28 0.05 -1.65
C SER A 42 12.78 0.27 -1.40
N VAL A 43 11.89 -0.36 -2.18
CA VAL A 43 10.43 -0.15 -2.08
C VAL A 43 9.74 -1.37 -1.49
N LEU A 44 10.12 -2.58 -1.91
CA LEU A 44 9.54 -3.81 -1.34
C LEU A 44 10.23 -4.26 -0.06
N ASP A 45 11.40 -3.69 0.27
CA ASP A 45 12.25 -4.10 1.41
C ASP A 45 12.53 -5.61 1.39
N LEU A 46 12.85 -6.11 0.19
CA LEU A 46 13.17 -7.51 -0.04
C LEU A 46 14.43 -7.62 -0.87
N GLU A 47 15.16 -8.69 -0.66
CA GLU A 47 16.16 -9.13 -1.62
C GLU A 47 15.45 -9.74 -2.85
N PRO A 48 15.91 -9.49 -4.08
CA PRO A 48 15.39 -10.08 -5.31
C PRO A 48 15.19 -11.60 -5.24
N HIS A 49 16.12 -12.31 -4.61
CA HIS A 49 16.03 -13.76 -4.44
C HIS A 49 14.94 -14.16 -3.44
N HIS A 50 14.79 -13.42 -2.33
CA HIS A 50 13.71 -13.65 -1.37
C HIS A 50 12.34 -13.37 -1.97
N LEU A 51 12.20 -12.36 -2.84
CA LEU A 51 10.97 -12.11 -3.58
C LEU A 51 10.60 -13.33 -4.46
N ALA A 52 11.57 -13.91 -5.16
CA ALA A 52 11.34 -15.10 -5.97
C ALA A 52 10.94 -16.32 -5.14
N LEU A 53 11.61 -16.55 -4.01
CA LEU A 53 11.27 -17.66 -3.09
C LEU A 53 9.88 -17.49 -2.47
N LYS A 54 9.49 -16.26 -2.10
CA LYS A 54 8.13 -15.97 -1.62
C LYS A 54 7.10 -16.27 -2.70
N PHE A 55 7.36 -15.86 -3.94
CA PHE A 55 6.47 -16.12 -5.06
C PHE A 55 6.36 -17.63 -5.37
N GLU A 56 7.48 -18.34 -5.38
CA GLU A 56 7.51 -19.80 -5.58
C GLU A 56 6.74 -20.54 -4.50
N SER A 57 6.97 -20.18 -3.22
CA SER A 57 6.23 -20.76 -2.10
C SER A 57 4.72 -20.58 -2.27
N PHE A 58 4.27 -19.36 -2.62
CA PHE A 58 2.87 -19.09 -2.89
C PHE A 58 2.31 -19.97 -4.02
N VAL A 59 3.02 -20.06 -5.14
CA VAL A 59 2.58 -20.84 -6.32
C VAL A 59 2.52 -22.34 -6.02
N VAL A 60 3.55 -22.90 -5.39
CA VAL A 60 3.71 -24.35 -5.17
C VAL A 60 2.81 -24.86 -4.05
N SER A 61 2.66 -24.09 -2.97
CA SER A 61 2.01 -24.58 -1.74
C SER A 61 0.68 -23.90 -1.44
N GLY A 62 0.30 -22.86 -2.17
CA GLY A 62 -0.90 -22.06 -1.86
C GLY A 62 -0.82 -21.35 -0.50
N LEU A 63 0.36 -21.34 0.12
CA LEU A 63 0.62 -20.89 1.49
C LEU A 63 0.68 -19.36 1.59
N GLY A 64 -0.28 -18.66 0.96
CA GLY A 64 -0.44 -17.22 1.10
C GLY A 64 -0.76 -16.79 2.54
N ASP A 65 -1.37 -17.69 3.33
CA ASP A 65 -1.88 -17.38 4.67
C ASP A 65 -0.80 -17.44 5.78
N VAL A 66 0.27 -18.23 5.63
CA VAL A 66 1.30 -18.37 6.70
C VAL A 66 2.34 -17.24 6.66
N LEU A 67 2.47 -16.51 5.55
CA LEU A 67 3.31 -15.32 5.46
C LEU A 67 2.76 -14.13 6.27
N HIS A 68 1.55 -14.22 6.81
CA HIS A 68 1.02 -13.24 7.75
C HIS A 68 1.68 -13.30 9.15
N ASP A 69 2.30 -14.43 9.52
CA ASP A 69 2.70 -14.70 10.91
C ASP A 69 4.23 -14.66 11.15
N ASN A 70 5.04 -14.71 10.09
CA ASN A 70 6.49 -14.62 10.21
C ASN A 70 6.98 -13.17 10.15
N SER A 71 6.76 -12.44 11.25
CA SER A 71 7.67 -11.40 11.80
C SER A 71 8.44 -10.55 10.79
N VAL A 72 7.74 -9.92 9.85
CA VAL A 72 8.16 -8.59 9.39
C VAL A 72 7.52 -7.63 10.37
N ASN A 73 8.33 -6.87 11.11
CA ASN A 73 7.88 -5.74 11.95
C ASN A 73 6.61 -5.16 11.33
N LYS A 74 5.45 -5.17 12.02
CA LYS A 74 4.20 -4.62 11.48
C LYS A 74 4.52 -3.20 11.02
N THR A 75 4.83 -3.07 9.74
CA THR A 75 5.26 -1.82 9.14
C THR A 75 3.97 -1.03 9.16
N VAL A 76 3.99 0.09 9.88
CA VAL A 76 2.80 0.94 9.99
C VAL A 76 2.43 1.35 8.57
N GLY A 77 1.38 0.71 8.04
CA GLY A 77 0.88 0.98 6.71
C GLY A 77 0.32 2.39 6.68
N MET A 78 0.80 3.20 5.74
CA MET A 78 0.38 4.59 5.62
C MET A 78 -1.13 4.68 5.34
N ASN A 79 -1.86 5.41 6.18
CA ASN A 79 -3.29 5.64 6.02
C ASN A 79 -3.55 7.08 5.60
N TYR A 80 -3.45 7.36 4.30
CA TYR A 80 -3.68 8.69 3.74
C TYR A 80 -5.09 9.23 4.01
N SER A 81 -6.11 8.35 4.00
CA SER A 81 -7.52 8.75 4.16
C SER A 81 -7.92 9.12 5.58
N ASN A 82 -7.13 8.70 6.57
CA ASN A 82 -7.36 8.98 7.98
C ASN A 82 -6.04 9.34 8.66
N TYR A 83 -5.23 10.14 7.96
CA TYR A 83 -3.83 10.42 8.32
C TYR A 83 -3.72 11.03 9.71
N GLU A 84 -4.53 12.05 10.01
CA GLU A 84 -4.54 12.73 11.31
C GLU A 84 -4.77 11.72 12.46
N HIS A 85 -5.83 10.93 12.40
CA HIS A 85 -6.16 9.98 13.47
C HIS A 85 -5.24 8.76 13.51
N LYS A 86 -5.04 8.07 12.37
CA LYS A 86 -4.36 6.77 12.34
C LYS A 86 -2.85 6.87 12.29
N ILE A 87 -2.28 7.99 11.84
CA ILE A 87 -0.83 8.17 11.76
C ILE A 87 -0.37 9.15 12.83
N VAL A 88 -0.90 10.36 12.83
CA VAL A 88 -0.39 11.43 13.72
C VAL A 88 -0.76 11.17 15.18
N GLU A 89 -2.04 10.95 15.48
CA GLU A 89 -2.51 10.76 16.86
C GLU A 89 -2.16 9.36 17.39
N SER A 90 -2.42 8.32 16.60
CA SER A 90 -2.23 6.93 17.04
C SER A 90 -0.75 6.53 17.15
N HIS A 91 0.08 6.92 16.16
CA HIS A 91 1.49 6.52 16.12
C HIS A 91 2.45 7.63 16.56
N GLY A 92 1.98 8.87 16.74
CA GLY A 92 2.82 9.98 17.20
C GLY A 92 3.90 10.35 16.18
N VAL A 93 3.62 10.19 14.88
CA VAL A 93 4.56 10.53 13.81
C VAL A 93 3.87 11.42 12.78
N GLU A 94 4.59 12.40 12.28
CA GLU A 94 4.10 13.31 11.24
C GLU A 94 5.11 13.41 10.09
N LEU A 95 4.58 13.66 8.90
CA LEU A 95 5.35 13.88 7.69
C LEU A 95 5.61 15.38 7.55
N ILE A 96 6.83 15.79 7.86
CA ILE A 96 7.31 17.17 7.77
C ILE A 96 7.74 17.47 6.33
N GLY A 97 7.51 18.70 5.87
CA GLY A 97 8.01 19.18 4.59
C GLY A 97 7.37 18.53 3.36
N TRP A 98 6.12 18.04 3.51
CA TRP A 98 5.31 17.64 2.37
C TRP A 98 5.15 18.81 1.39
N PRO A 99 5.30 18.61 0.07
CA PRO A 99 5.20 19.68 -0.92
C PRO A 99 3.83 20.39 -0.84
N SER A 100 3.85 21.72 -0.72
CA SER A 100 2.64 22.53 -0.52
C SER A 100 1.69 22.48 -1.72
N ASP A 101 2.21 22.31 -2.93
CA ASP A 101 1.45 22.12 -4.16
C ASP A 101 0.74 20.75 -4.24
N LEU A 102 1.12 19.81 -3.37
CA LEU A 102 0.54 18.48 -3.27
C LEU A 102 -0.35 18.31 -2.04
N LEU A 103 -0.71 19.39 -1.35
CA LEU A 103 -1.63 19.34 -0.22
C LEU A 103 -3.09 19.15 -0.68
N PRO A 104 -3.94 18.51 0.15
CA PRO A 104 -3.63 17.76 1.37
C PRO A 104 -2.81 16.49 1.09
N ILE A 105 -2.17 15.90 2.10
CA ILE A 105 -1.40 14.65 1.98
C ILE A 105 -2.29 13.54 1.40
N ARG A 106 -1.89 12.93 0.27
CA ARG A 106 -2.64 11.88 -0.43
C ARG A 106 -1.74 10.71 -0.82
N ASN A 107 -2.37 9.60 -1.18
CA ASN A 107 -1.66 8.44 -1.71
C ASN A 107 -0.90 8.83 -2.99
N PRO A 108 0.42 8.52 -3.09
CA PRO A 108 1.19 8.75 -4.31
C PRO A 108 0.56 8.17 -5.58
N GLY A 109 -0.15 7.04 -5.50
CA GLY A 109 -0.89 6.46 -6.63
C GLY A 109 -2.11 7.26 -7.07
N GLN A 110 -2.54 8.26 -6.27
CA GLN A 110 -3.58 9.22 -6.61
C GLN A 110 -3.03 10.60 -6.97
N LEU A 111 -1.70 10.78 -6.93
CA LEU A 111 -1.07 11.99 -7.43
C LEU A 111 -1.12 11.98 -8.96
N GLY A 112 -1.52 13.10 -9.56
CA GLY A 112 -1.73 13.22 -10.99
C GLY A 112 -0.40 13.48 -11.70
N GLY A 113 -0.05 12.61 -12.64
CA GLY A 113 1.05 12.83 -13.58
C GLY A 113 2.45 12.62 -13.00
N ARG A 114 3.40 12.38 -13.91
CA ARG A 114 4.80 12.07 -13.58
C ARG A 114 5.48 13.19 -12.79
N ASP A 115 5.15 14.45 -13.07
CA ASP A 115 5.81 15.61 -12.46
C ASP A 115 5.50 15.73 -10.96
N GLN A 116 4.26 15.46 -10.55
CA GLN A 116 3.87 15.49 -9.13
C GLN A 116 4.55 14.37 -8.35
N VAL A 117 4.58 13.16 -8.92
CA VAL A 117 5.27 12.01 -8.32
C VAL A 117 6.78 12.27 -8.23
N GLN A 118 7.37 12.85 -9.27
CA GLN A 118 8.80 13.19 -9.28
C GLN A 118 9.13 14.26 -8.24
N LYS A 119 8.30 15.28 -8.06
CA LYS A 119 8.46 16.29 -7.02
C LYS A 119 8.43 15.67 -5.62
N LEU A 120 7.44 14.82 -5.36
CA LEU A 120 7.35 14.11 -4.09
C LEU A 120 8.59 13.23 -3.85
N LEU A 121 9.03 12.51 -4.89
CA LEU A 121 10.24 11.68 -4.82
C LEU A 121 11.48 12.52 -4.50
N VAL A 122 11.66 13.68 -5.14
CA VAL A 122 12.77 14.60 -4.85
C VAL A 122 12.68 15.08 -3.41
N ALA A 123 11.49 15.48 -2.93
CA ALA A 123 11.33 15.94 -1.55
C ALA A 123 11.69 14.84 -0.52
N LEU A 124 11.27 13.59 -0.76
CA LEU A 124 11.61 12.45 0.10
C LEU A 124 13.11 12.12 0.06
N THR A 125 13.69 12.05 -1.14
CA THR A 125 15.11 11.66 -1.31
C THR A 125 16.08 12.72 -0.81
N THR A 126 15.71 14.00 -0.87
CA THR A 126 16.51 15.12 -0.35
C THR A 126 16.26 15.40 1.14
N ASN A 127 15.44 14.59 1.81
CA ASN A 127 15.09 14.75 3.23
C ASN A 127 14.34 16.08 3.53
N ILE A 128 13.84 16.77 2.50
CA ILE A 128 12.93 17.91 2.66
C ILE A 128 11.61 17.38 3.25
N CYS A 129 11.11 16.27 2.70
CA CYS A 129 9.96 15.55 3.19
C CYS A 129 10.42 14.34 4.01
N HIS A 130 10.15 14.31 5.30
CA HIS A 130 10.60 13.21 6.16
C HIS A 130 9.68 12.97 7.36
N TRP A 131 9.75 11.76 7.90
CA TRP A 131 9.02 11.39 9.10
C TRP A 131 9.70 11.97 10.33
N LYS A 132 8.92 12.66 11.15
CA LYS A 132 9.34 13.17 12.46
C LYS A 132 8.47 12.55 13.54
N LYS A 133 9.11 12.04 14.58
CA LYS A 133 8.42 11.62 15.80
C LYS A 133 8.00 12.88 16.57
N LEU A 134 6.73 12.94 16.94
CA LEU A 134 6.17 13.97 17.79
C LEU A 134 6.55 13.72 19.25
N SER A 135 6.75 14.80 20.01
CA SER A 135 6.74 14.69 21.47
C SER A 135 5.32 14.38 21.95
N GLU A 136 5.18 13.91 23.18
CA GLU A 136 3.85 13.62 23.73
C GLU A 136 3.01 14.91 23.83
N GLU A 137 3.65 16.04 24.13
CA GLU A 137 3.01 17.34 24.21
C GLU A 137 2.52 17.82 22.83
N ASP A 138 3.35 17.67 21.79
CA ASP A 138 2.96 18.00 20.42
C ASP A 138 1.82 17.12 19.93
N ARG A 139 1.87 15.82 20.27
CA ARG A 139 0.81 14.87 19.94
C ARG A 139 -0.50 15.25 20.63
N GLN A 140 -0.46 15.58 21.92
CA GLN A 140 -1.66 15.97 22.66
C GLN A 140 -2.23 17.30 22.14
N ARG A 141 -1.37 18.28 21.82
CA ARG A 141 -1.81 19.52 21.17
C ARG A 141 -2.51 19.24 19.84
N ARG A 142 -1.96 18.33 19.03
CA ARG A 142 -2.54 17.94 17.76
C ARG A 142 -3.91 17.28 17.95
N ILE A 143 -4.06 16.38 18.91
CA ILE A 143 -5.35 15.73 19.23
C ILE A 143 -6.41 16.77 19.58
N VAL A 144 -6.08 17.74 20.44
CA VAL A 144 -7.01 18.82 20.83
C VAL A 144 -7.42 19.64 19.61
N LEU A 145 -6.46 20.09 18.82
CA LEU A 145 -6.73 20.90 17.63
C LEU A 145 -7.54 20.13 16.57
N ASN A 146 -7.28 18.84 16.39
CA ASN A 146 -8.03 17.98 15.48
C ASN A 146 -9.47 17.77 15.95
N THR A 147 -9.66 17.60 17.26
CA THR A 147 -10.98 17.48 17.89
C THR A 147 -11.79 18.75 17.69
N GLU A 148 -11.18 19.93 17.87
CA GLU A 148 -11.83 21.23 17.61
C GLU A 148 -12.19 21.41 16.13
N ARG A 149 -11.26 21.12 15.21
CA ARG A 149 -11.51 21.14 13.76
C ARG A 149 -12.69 20.24 13.38
N HIS A 150 -12.71 19.02 13.92
CA HIS A 150 -13.81 18.08 13.70
C HIS A 150 -15.14 18.60 14.29
N ALA A 151 -15.12 19.21 15.48
CA ALA A 151 -16.31 19.81 16.09
C ALA A 151 -16.87 20.98 15.26
N ARG A 152 -16.02 21.71 14.54
CA ARG A 152 -16.42 22.73 13.56
C ARG A 152 -16.96 22.15 12.25
N GLY A 153 -16.97 20.83 12.08
CA GLY A 153 -17.44 20.16 10.88
C GLY A 153 -16.37 20.01 9.79
N GLU A 154 -15.10 20.30 10.07
CA GLU A 154 -14.01 19.99 9.14
C GLU A 154 -13.85 18.46 9.01
N ASN A 155 -13.57 17.97 7.80
CA ASN A 155 -13.41 16.54 7.54
C ASN A 155 -12.01 16.03 7.95
N VAL A 156 -11.74 16.08 9.26
CA VAL A 156 -10.48 15.62 9.87
C VAL A 156 -10.47 14.10 10.01
N TYR A 157 -11.62 13.55 10.40
CA TYR A 157 -11.80 12.13 10.63
C TYR A 157 -12.78 11.56 9.61
N LYS A 158 -12.35 10.51 8.91
CA LYS A 158 -13.24 9.80 7.99
C LYS A 158 -14.32 9.07 8.77
N GLN A 159 -15.58 9.45 8.58
CA GLN A 159 -16.71 8.75 9.17
C GLN A 159 -16.76 7.29 8.70
N ARG A 160 -16.92 6.36 9.65
CA ARG A 160 -17.13 4.95 9.34
C ARG A 160 -18.48 4.80 8.65
N LYS A 161 -18.49 4.25 7.43
CA LYS A 161 -19.73 3.87 6.74
C LYS A 161 -20.47 2.88 7.64
N LYS A 162 -21.71 3.21 8.06
CA LYS A 162 -22.58 2.23 8.72
C LYS A 162 -22.73 1.05 7.75
N GLN A 163 -22.41 -0.15 8.20
CA GLN A 163 -22.71 -1.35 7.43
C GLN A 163 -24.23 -1.42 7.31
N THR A 164 -24.75 -1.22 6.10
CA THR A 164 -26.11 -1.63 5.76
C THR A 164 -26.09 -3.15 5.88
N LEU A 165 -26.78 -3.69 6.88
CA LEU A 165 -27.17 -5.09 6.89
C LEU A 165 -27.99 -5.29 5.62
N GLN A 166 -27.38 -5.89 4.60
CA GLN A 166 -28.07 -6.25 3.39
C GLN A 166 -29.02 -7.38 3.78
N GLY A 167 -30.30 -7.04 3.92
CA GLY A 167 -31.35 -7.97 4.28
C GLY A 167 -31.35 -9.13 3.29
N THR A 168 -31.18 -10.35 3.80
CA THR A 168 -31.50 -11.55 3.05
C THR A 168 -33.02 -11.66 3.00
N GLU A 169 -33.67 -10.86 2.16
CA GLU A 169 -35.05 -11.08 1.79
C GLU A 169 -35.09 -12.33 0.90
N LYS A 170 -35.36 -13.48 1.53
CA LYS A 170 -35.77 -14.70 0.82
C LYS A 170 -37.07 -14.37 0.08
N SER A 171 -37.00 -14.25 -1.24
CA SER A 171 -38.19 -14.16 -2.09
C SER A 171 -39.04 -15.41 -1.89
N THR A 172 -40.28 -15.20 -1.44
CA THR A 172 -41.34 -16.20 -1.40
C THR A 172 -41.75 -16.56 -2.83
N ALA A 173 -41.72 -17.85 -3.16
CA ALA A 173 -42.13 -18.39 -4.44
C ALA A 173 -43.61 -18.13 -4.73
N THR A 174 -43.91 -17.62 -5.92
CA THR A 174 -45.25 -17.49 -6.50
C THR A 174 -45.82 -18.89 -6.76
N ILE A 175 -46.87 -19.28 -6.05
CA ILE A 175 -47.69 -20.45 -6.41
C ILE A 175 -48.65 -19.99 -7.49
N THR A 176 -48.44 -20.47 -8.71
CA THR A 176 -49.46 -20.51 -9.77
C THR A 176 -50.35 -21.72 -9.49
N SER A 177 -51.65 -21.51 -9.36
CA SER A 177 -52.64 -22.57 -9.55
C SER A 177 -53.78 -21.99 -10.39
N ASP A 178 -53.76 -22.37 -11.66
CA ASP A 178 -54.87 -22.26 -12.61
C ASP A 178 -55.97 -23.29 -12.25
N ASP A 179 -57.22 -22.83 -12.43
CA ASP A 179 -58.45 -23.51 -12.85
C ASP A 179 -58.86 -24.90 -12.29
N ASP A 180 -59.98 -24.93 -11.54
CA ASP A 180 -61.32 -25.37 -11.99
C ASP A 180 -62.42 -25.07 -10.94
#